data_AF-A0A0G4PM60-F1
#
_entry.id   AF-A0A0G4PM60-F1
#
_cell.length_a   1.000
_cell.length_b   1.000
_cell.length_c   1.000
_cell.angle_alpha   90.00
_cell.angle_beta   90.00
_cell.angle_gamma   90.00
#
_symmetry.space_group_name_H-M   'P 1'
#
loop_
_entity.id
_entity.type
_entity.pdbx_description
1 polymer ?
#
loop_
_entity_poly.entity_id
_entity_poly.type
_entity_poly.pdbx_seq_one_letter_code
_entity_poly.pdbx_strand_id
1 'polypeptide(L)' 'MLQNYGSEYTGSKLTSHDLKFHNWPGAGEQAADHFGLSHVVIIPANPCRILIGGQLGIRDDGSIPTDPVEEADIAFEHAC' A
#
# COMPACT_ATOMS: atom_id res chain seq x y z
N MET A 1 8.87 2.90 17.70
CA MET A 1 8.21 1.85 16.90
C MET A 1 8.90 1.83 15.55
N LEU A 2 9.60 0.75 15.19
CA LEU A 2 10.19 0.62 13.86
C LEU A 2 9.03 0.47 12.88
N GLN A 3 8.83 1.46 12.01
CA GLN A 3 7.78 1.43 11.00
C GLN A 3 8.30 0.61 9.80
N ASN A 4 7.71 -0.57 9.58
CA ASN A 4 8.06 -1.53 8.52
C ASN A 4 7.54 -1.11 7.13
N TYR A 5 7.62 0.17 6.76
CA TYR A 5 7.29 0.58 5.40
C TYR A 5 8.48 0.29 4.47
N GLY A 6 8.19 -0.15 3.24
CA GLY A 6 9.20 -0.23 2.18
C GLY A 6 9.83 1.14 1.89
N SER A 7 10.85 1.17 1.02
CA SER A 7 11.55 2.40 0.65
C SER A 7 10.59 3.51 0.20
N GLU A 8 10.91 4.74 0.57
CA GLU A 8 10.12 5.92 0.19
C GLU A 8 10.15 6.10 -1.34
N TYR A 9 8.96 6.16 -1.94
CA TYR A 9 8.77 6.40 -3.36
C TYR A 9 8.82 7.90 -3.66
N THR A 10 9.77 8.31 -4.51
CA THR A 10 10.06 9.73 -4.79
C THR A 10 9.57 10.20 -6.17
N GLY A 11 8.95 9.33 -6.96
CA GLY A 11 8.51 9.65 -8.34
C GLY A 11 7.30 10.58 -8.43
N SER A 12 6.57 10.78 -7.33
CA SER A 12 5.38 11.64 -7.29
C SER A 12 5.76 13.12 -7.20
N LYS A 13 5.10 13.98 -8.00
CA LYS A 13 5.23 15.46 -7.89
C LYS A 13 4.78 15.99 -6.53
N LEU A 14 3.96 15.21 -5.82
CA LEU A 14 3.41 15.57 -4.53
C LEU A 14 4.44 15.44 -3.39
N THR A 15 5.59 14.81 -3.64
CA THR A 15 6.73 14.77 -2.70
C THR A 15 7.22 16.18 -2.34
N SER A 16 7.05 17.15 -3.25
CA SER A 16 7.36 18.57 -2.99
C SER A 16 6.42 19.25 -1.98
N HIS A 17 5.33 18.58 -1.60
CA HIS A 17 4.35 19.05 -0.63
C HIS A 17 4.41 18.25 0.69
N ASP A 18 5.59 17.69 0.99
CA ASP A 18 5.86 16.90 2.20
C ASP A 18 5.05 15.59 2.33
N LEU A 19 4.36 15.17 1.25
CA LEU A 19 3.71 13.86 1.20
C LEU A 19 4.76 12.78 0.96
N LYS A 20 4.72 11.73 1.79
CA LYS A 20 5.59 10.56 1.62
C LYS A 20 4.78 9.40 1.07
N PHE A 21 5.36 8.69 0.12
CA PHE A 21 4.72 7.56 -0.54
C PHE A 21 5.51 6.30 -0.21
N HIS A 22 4.83 5.21 0.14
CA HIS A 22 5.49 3.94 0.38
C HIS A 22 4.77 2.83 -0.37
N ASN A 23 5.57 1.93 -0.93
CA ASN A 23 5.11 0.72 -1.57
C ASN A 23 5.69 -0.49 -0.84
N TRP A 24 4.94 -1.58 -0.82
CA TRP A 24 5.43 -2.82 -0.23
C TRP A 24 6.44 -3.43 -1.19
N PRO A 25 7.60 -3.90 -0.70
CA PRO A 25 8.67 -4.41 -1.57
C PRO A 25 8.21 -5.65 -2.35
N GLY A 26 8.80 -5.87 -3.53
CA GLY A 26 8.54 -7.05 -4.36
C GLY A 26 7.43 -6.86 -5.38
N ALA A 27 6.47 -7.78 -5.44
CA ALA A 27 5.39 -7.75 -6.44
C ALA A 27 4.49 -6.52 -6.29
N GLY A 28 4.28 -6.06 -5.04
CA GLY A 28 3.52 -4.84 -4.75
C GLY A 28 4.17 -3.60 -5.38
N GLU A 29 5.48 -3.40 -5.17
CA GLU A 29 6.23 -2.29 -5.75
C GLU A 29 6.13 -2.24 -7.28
N GLN A 30 6.26 -3.39 -7.94
CA GLN A 30 6.14 -3.51 -9.41
C GLN A 30 4.73 -3.15 -9.90
N ALA A 31 3.70 -3.58 -9.18
CA ALA A 31 2.32 -3.24 -9.50
C ALA A 31 2.06 -1.74 -9.30
N ALA A 32 2.55 -1.16 -8.21
CA ALA A 32 2.42 0.28 -7.94
C ALA A 32 3.05 1.14 -9.05
N ASP A 33 4.25 0.78 -9.50
CA ASP A 33 4.92 1.46 -10.61
C ASP A 33 4.15 1.29 -11.93
N HIS A 34 3.66 0.08 -12.22
CA HIS A 34 2.92 -0.20 -13.46
C HIS A 34 1.61 0.59 -13.55
N PHE A 35 0.86 0.65 -12.45
CA PHE A 35 -0.45 1.30 -12.42
C PHE A 35 -0.40 2.79 -12.02
N GLY A 36 0.78 3.31 -11.66
CA GLY A 36 0.95 4.71 -11.25
C GLY A 36 0.25 5.03 -9.92
N LEU A 37 0.27 4.09 -8.98
CA LEU A 37 -0.39 4.19 -7.68
C LEU A 37 0.60 4.05 -6.52
N SER A 38 0.16 4.31 -5.29
CA SER A 38 0.96 4.09 -4.08
C SER A 38 0.14 3.35 -3.05
N HIS A 39 0.77 2.40 -2.34
CA HIS A 39 0.09 1.62 -1.31
C HIS A 39 -0.21 2.45 -0.07
N VAL A 40 0.73 3.32 0.32
CA VAL A 40 0.60 4.19 1.49
C VAL A 40 1.00 5.62 1.10
N VAL A 41 0.24 6.58 1.60
CA VAL A 41 0.56 8.01 1.54
C VAL A 41 0.53 8.60 2.96
N ILE A 42 1.65 9.16 3.40
CA ILE A 42 1.80 9.86 4.68
C ILE A 42 1.70 11.37 4.41
N ILE A 43 0.86 12.07 5.17
CA ILE A 43 0.65 13.51 5.07
C ILE A 43 1.12 14.16 6.39
N PRO A 44 1.95 15.23 6.38
CA PRO A 44 2.52 15.85 7.60
C PRO A 44 1.46 16.51 8.49
N ALA A 45 1.75 16.67 9.78
CA ALA A 45 0.80 16.85 10.90
C ALA A 45 -0.26 17.98 10.79
N ASN A 46 -1.42 17.71 11.42
CA ASN A 46 -2.82 18.16 11.19
C ASN A 46 -3.72 17.30 10.27
N PRO A 47 -3.31 16.10 9.82
CA PRO A 47 -4.20 15.08 9.30
C PRO A 47 -4.09 13.82 10.17
N CYS A 48 -5.05 13.61 11.07
CA CYS A 48 -5.30 12.32 11.72
C CYS A 48 -5.96 11.32 10.76
N ARG A 49 -5.58 11.31 9.47
CA ARG A 49 -6.25 10.50 8.44
C ARG A 49 -5.23 9.94 7.46
N ILE A 50 -5.12 8.61 7.46
CA ILE A 50 -4.45 7.81 6.44
C ILE A 50 -5.53 7.39 5.44
N LEU A 51 -5.29 7.58 4.14
CA LEU A 51 -6.16 7.07 3.08
C LEU A 51 -5.45 5.86 2.47
N ILE A 52 -6.00 4.67 2.72
CA ILE A 52 -5.51 3.40 2.17
C ILE A 52 -6.33 3.11 0.91
N GLY A 53 -5.67 2.75 -0.19
CA GLY A 53 -6.34 2.27 -1.40
C GLY A 53 -7.11 0.97 -1.15
N GLY A 54 -8.02 0.60 -2.05
CA GLY A 54 -8.73 -0.68 -1.96
C GLY A 54 -7.75 -1.84 -1.88
N GLN A 55 -7.91 -2.72 -0.90
CA GLN A 55 -7.08 -3.91 -0.71
C GLN A 55 -7.74 -5.13 -1.35
N LEU A 56 -6.91 -6.05 -1.84
CA LEU A 56 -7.33 -7.33 -2.40
C LEU A 56 -6.68 -8.47 -1.62
N GLY A 57 -7.41 -9.56 -1.43
CA GLY A 57 -6.90 -10.79 -0.83
C GLY A 57 -6.04 -11.55 -1.84
N ILE A 58 -4.77 -11.19 -1.95
CA ILE A 58 -3.80 -11.85 -2.85
C ILE A 58 -2.81 -12.63 -1.99
N ARG A 59 -2.66 -13.93 -2.25
CA ARG A 59 -1.66 -14.76 -1.58
C ARG A 59 -0.25 -14.43 -2.05
N ASP A 60 0.77 -14.89 -1.32
CA ASP A 60 2.19 -14.71 -1.68
C ASP A 60 2.56 -15.27 -3.06
N ASP A 61 1.81 -16.26 -3.54
CA ASP A 61 1.99 -16.85 -4.87
C ASP A 61 1.27 -16.07 -6.00
N GLY A 62 0.62 -14.95 -5.65
CA GLY A 62 -0.14 -14.10 -6.58
C GLY A 62 -1.56 -14.59 -6.88
N SER A 63 -2.01 -15.70 -6.29
CA SER A 63 -3.37 -16.21 -6.47
C SER A 63 -4.40 -15.45 -5.63
N ILE A 64 -5.64 -15.39 -6.13
CA ILE A 64 -6.80 -14.90 -5.39
C ILE A 64 -7.59 -16.12 -4.87
N PRO A 65 -7.94 -16.18 -3.58
CA PRO A 65 -8.81 -17.23 -3.05
C PRO A 65 -10.16 -17.28 -3.76
N THR A 66 -10.71 -18.49 -3.91
CA THR A 66 -12.07 -18.68 -4.44
C THR A 66 -13.14 -18.57 -3.36
N ASP A 67 -12.76 -18.75 -2.09
CA ASP A 67 -13.66 -18.51 -0.97
C ASP A 67 -13.66 -16.99 -0.65
N PRO A 68 -14.81 -16.30 -0.78
CA PRO A 68 -14.88 -14.87 -0.51
C PRO A 68 -14.59 -14.50 0.94
N VAL A 69 -14.76 -15.44 1.89
CA VAL A 69 -14.41 -15.19 3.30
C VAL A 69 -12.89 -15.14 3.47
N GLU A 70 -12.19 -16.11 2.87
CA GLU A 70 -10.71 -16.15 2.88
C GLU A 70 -10.11 -14.94 2.16
N GLU A 71 -10.68 -14.54 1.01
CA GLU A 71 -10.24 -13.33 0.29
C GLU A 71 -10.39 -12.07 1.17
N ALA A 72 -11.52 -11.95 1.89
CA ALA A 72 -11.75 -10.83 2.79
C ALA A 72 -10.76 -10.83 3.97
N ASP A 73 -10.51 -11.98 4.60
CA ASP A 73 -9.57 -12.10 5.73
C ASP A 73 -8.16 -11.65 5.32
N ILE A 74 -7.67 -12.13 4.17
CA ILE A 74 -6.36 -11.73 3.63
C ILE A 74 -6.34 -10.23 3.30
N ALA A 75 -7.41 -9.70 2.68
CA ALA A 75 -7.50 -8.27 2.38
C ALA A 75 -7.50 -7.40 3.66
N PHE A 76 -8.09 -7.88 4.75
CA PHE A 76 -8.07 -7.21 6.05
C PHE A 76 -6.70 -7.27 6.71
N GLU A 77 -5.98 -8.40 6.64
CA GLU A 77 -4.59 -8.52 7.10
C GLU A 77 -3.68 -7.53 6.39
N HIS A 78 -3.88 -7.32 5.09
CA HIS A 78 -3.13 -6.33 4.31
C HIS A 78 -3.39 -4.87 4.70
N ALA A 79 -4.58 -4.57 5.22
CA ALA A 79 -4.98 -3.21 5.58
C ALA A 79 -4.54 -2.80 7.01
N CYS A 80 -4.17 -3.76 7.86
CA CYS A 80 -3.88 -3.59 9.28
C CYS A 80 -2.37 -3.62 9.60
#